data_AF-A0A2V3WD36-F1
#
_entry.id   AF-A0A2V3WD36-F1
#
_cell.length_a   1.000
_cell.length_b   1.000
_cell.length_c   1.000
_cell.angle_alpha   90.00
_cell.angle_beta   90.00
_cell.angle_gamma   90.00
#
_symmetry.space_group_name_H-M   'P 1'
#
loop_
_entity.id
_entity.type
_entity.pdbx_description
1 polymer ?
#
loop_
_entity_poly.entity_id
_entity_poly.type
_entity_poly.pdbx_seq_one_letter_code
_entity_poly.pdbx_strand_id
1 'polypeptide(L)'
;MNFTKEVEYIFNYEIDGQTLTKSEYQFVDDIDNRRYRWVNPDEGYPQPLQYGGTGAEFQQIEAELIGESLVYQDNREEIRVVVYDLKDVDVVMIANVNKITMQGNIFYEFIINNVTNYHKKLGGVF
;
A
#
# COMPACT_ATOMS: atom_id res chain seq x y z
N MET A 1 22.63 3.97 -11.09
CA MET A 1 21.41 3.79 -10.30
C MET A 1 20.55 2.81 -11.07
N ASN A 2 20.63 1.54 -10.69
CA ASN A 2 19.81 0.50 -11.28
C ASN A 2 18.76 0.09 -10.27
N PHE A 3 17.50 0.15 -10.68
CA PHE A 3 16.37 -0.29 -9.87
C PHE A 3 16.03 -1.72 -10.23
N THR A 4 16.08 -2.62 -9.25
CA THR A 4 15.65 -4.00 -9.41
C THR A 4 14.32 -4.20 -8.69
N LYS A 5 13.32 -4.77 -9.37
CA LYS A 5 12.03 -5.07 -8.76
C LYS A 5 12.24 -6.13 -7.67
N GLU A 6 11.83 -5.84 -6.43
CA GLU A 6 12.03 -6.75 -5.30
C GLU A 6 10.71 -7.32 -4.78
N VAL A 7 9.64 -6.53 -4.75
CA VAL A 7 8.35 -7.02 -4.25
C VAL A 7 7.18 -6.40 -4.99
N GLU A 8 6.14 -7.21 -5.20
CA GLU A 8 4.78 -6.74 -5.48
C GLU A 8 3.91 -7.02 -4.25
N TYR A 9 3.39 -5.97 -3.64
CA TYR A 9 2.38 -6.12 -2.60
C TYR A 9 1.00 -6.20 -3.21
N ILE A 10 0.18 -7.13 -2.72
CA ILE A 10 -1.23 -7.30 -3.09
C ILE A 10 -2.06 -6.98 -1.85
N PHE A 11 -2.92 -5.99 -1.96
CA PHE A 11 -3.81 -5.54 -0.90
C PHE A 11 -5.25 -5.87 -1.28
N ASN A 12 -5.87 -6.77 -0.51
CA ASN A 12 -7.27 -7.17 -0.67
C ASN A 12 -8.12 -6.56 0.44
N TYR A 13 -9.25 -5.97 0.09
CA TYR A 13 -10.24 -5.45 1.05
C TYR A 13 -11.65 -5.90 0.68
N GLU A 14 -12.37 -6.49 1.62
CA GLU A 14 -13.75 -6.91 1.41
C GLU A 14 -14.73 -5.84 1.92
N ILE A 15 -15.62 -5.38 1.05
CA ILE A 15 -16.69 -4.43 1.40
C ILE A 15 -17.97 -4.77 0.64
N ASP A 16 -19.10 -4.83 1.35
CA ASP A 16 -20.42 -5.10 0.79
C ASP A 16 -20.48 -6.35 -0.14
N GLY A 17 -19.73 -7.39 0.22
CA GLY A 17 -19.64 -8.65 -0.53
C GLY A 17 -18.78 -8.59 -1.80
N GLN A 18 -18.02 -7.52 -2.01
CA GLN A 18 -17.05 -7.35 -3.10
C GLN A 18 -15.63 -7.29 -2.54
N THR A 19 -14.66 -7.84 -3.29
CA THR A 19 -13.24 -7.71 -2.97
C THR A 19 -12.62 -6.64 -3.86
N LEU A 20 -12.06 -5.61 -3.24
CA LEU A 20 -11.23 -4.60 -3.89
C LEU A 20 -9.77 -5.05 -3.79
N THR A 21 -9.11 -5.17 -4.94
CA THR A 21 -7.69 -5.53 -5.01
C THR A 21 -6.87 -4.37 -5.55
N LYS A 22 -5.81 -4.02 -4.84
CA LYS A 22 -4.79 -3.07 -5.29
C LYS A 22 -3.42 -3.74 -5.22
N SER A 23 -2.57 -3.54 -6.22
CA SER A 23 -1.17 -3.95 -6.15
C SER A 23 -0.20 -2.78 -6.31
N GLU A 24 0.98 -2.93 -5.73
CA GLU A 24 2.07 -1.96 -5.84
C GLU A 24 3.43 -2.66 -5.92
N TYR A 25 4.26 -2.20 -6.86
CA TYR A 25 5.63 -2.66 -6.98
C TYR A 25 6.59 -1.77 -6.20
N GLN A 26 7.53 -2.41 -5.51
CA GLN A 26 8.69 -1.75 -4.92
C GLN A 26 9.98 -2.30 -5.52
N PHE A 27 10.92 -1.38 -5.70
CA PHE A 27 12.21 -1.60 -6.33
C PHE A 27 13.30 -1.27 -5.32
N VAL A 28 14.45 -1.93 -5.44
CA VAL A 28 15.65 -1.61 -4.65
C VAL A 28 16.66 -0.93 -5.56
N ASP A 29 17.26 0.15 -5.07
CA ASP A 29 18.43 0.76 -5.70
C ASP A 29 19.72 0.03 -5.34
N ASP A 30 20.57 -0.22 -6.34
CA ASP A 30 21.83 -0.95 -6.19
C ASP A 30 22.94 -0.16 -5.47
N ILE A 31 22.76 1.14 -5.27
CA ILE A 31 23.75 2.01 -4.62
C ILE A 31 23.47 2.14 -3.12
N ASP A 32 22.26 2.54 -2.73
CA ASP A 32 21.91 2.81 -1.32
C ASP A 32 21.14 1.66 -0.64
N ASN A 33 20.82 0.59 -1.39
CA ASN A 33 20.05 -0.56 -0.94
C ASN A 33 18.68 -0.18 -0.33
N ARG A 34 18.11 0.96 -0.74
CA ARG A 34 16.83 1.47 -0.25
C ARG A 34 15.69 1.02 -1.14
N ARG A 35 14.51 0.80 -0.55
CA ARG A 35 13.29 0.56 -1.34
C ARG A 35 12.71 1.85 -1.89
N TYR A 36 12.15 1.74 -3.07
CA TYR A 36 11.46 2.79 -3.80
C TYR A 36 10.14 2.28 -4.30
N ARG A 37 9.09 3.06 -4.08
CA ARG A 37 7.79 2.89 -4.72
C ARG A 37 7.87 3.40 -6.15
N TRP A 38 7.42 2.61 -7.12
CA TRP A 38 7.34 3.07 -8.51
C TRP A 38 6.09 2.51 -9.19
N VAL A 39 5.07 3.36 -9.32
CA VAL A 39 3.74 2.96 -9.82
C VAL A 39 3.75 2.65 -11.31
N ASN A 40 4.50 3.44 -12.10
CA ASN A 40 4.72 3.17 -13.52
C ASN A 40 6.22 3.31 -13.83
N PRO A 41 6.96 2.20 -13.98
CA PRO A 41 8.39 2.23 -14.31
C PRO A 41 8.72 2.92 -15.63
N ASP A 42 7.76 2.95 -16.57
CA ASP A 42 7.93 3.59 -17.86
C ASP A 42 7.65 5.11 -17.80
N GLU A 43 6.93 5.58 -16.77
CA GLU A 43 6.52 6.98 -16.61
C GLU A 43 6.56 7.44 -15.14
N GLY A 44 7.43 8.41 -14.83
CA GLY A 44 7.53 9.04 -13.50
C GLY A 44 8.86 8.79 -12.81
N TYR A 45 8.93 9.12 -11.52
CA TYR A 45 10.15 8.99 -10.71
C TYR A 45 9.92 8.04 -9.53
N PRO A 46 10.90 7.18 -9.22
CA PRO A 46 10.83 6.31 -8.06
C PRO A 46 10.78 7.16 -6.79
N GLN A 47 9.85 6.84 -5.88
CA GLN A 47 9.67 7.56 -4.62
C GLN A 47 10.35 6.78 -3.49
N PRO A 48 11.31 7.38 -2.77
CA PRO A 48 12.08 6.67 -1.75
C PRO A 48 11.22 6.33 -0.52
N LEU A 49 11.26 5.07 -0.08
CA LEU A 49 10.61 4.58 1.13
C LEU A 49 11.55 4.66 2.32
N GLN A 50 11.08 4.68 3.57
CA GLN A 50 11.96 4.88 4.73
C GLN A 50 12.70 3.63 5.20
N TYR A 51 12.70 2.56 4.42
CA TYR A 51 13.26 1.25 4.77
C TYR A 51 14.03 0.64 3.59
N GLY A 52 14.96 -0.26 3.93
CA GLY A 52 15.84 -0.93 2.98
C GLY A 52 15.17 -2.05 2.19
N GLY A 53 15.88 -2.49 1.15
CA GLY A 53 15.64 -3.78 0.52
C GLY A 53 15.96 -4.93 1.47
N THR A 54 15.35 -6.08 1.21
CA THR A 54 15.55 -7.32 1.98
C THR A 54 16.72 -8.16 1.45
N GLY A 55 17.14 -7.92 0.20
CA GLY A 55 18.11 -8.75 -0.51
C GLY A 55 17.54 -10.08 -1.01
N ALA A 56 16.21 -10.24 -0.95
CA ALA A 56 15.51 -11.40 -1.45
C ALA A 56 15.31 -11.32 -2.98
N GLU A 57 15.06 -12.46 -3.60
CA GLU A 57 14.57 -12.48 -4.99
C GLU A 57 13.16 -11.89 -5.07
N PHE A 58 12.75 -11.50 -6.29
CA PHE A 58 11.43 -10.93 -6.52
C PHE A 58 10.31 -11.83 -6.00
N GLN A 59 9.41 -11.27 -5.22
CA GLN A 59 8.27 -11.98 -4.64
C GLN A 59 6.96 -11.19 -4.75
N GLN A 60 5.86 -11.93 -4.84
CA GLN A 60 4.52 -11.39 -4.67
C GLN A 60 4.06 -11.70 -3.24
N ILE A 61 3.72 -10.67 -2.48
CA ILE A 61 3.30 -10.80 -1.08
C ILE A 61 1.89 -10.27 -0.94
N GLU A 62 0.97 -11.14 -0.51
CA GLU A 62 -0.33 -10.69 -0.03
C GLU A 62 -0.16 -10.05 1.36
N ALA A 63 -0.48 -8.77 1.45
CA ALA A 63 -0.40 -8.02 2.70
C ALA A 63 -1.56 -8.42 3.62
N GLU A 64 -1.29 -8.53 4.92
CA GLU A 64 -2.28 -9.00 5.89
C GLU A 64 -3.05 -7.81 6.47
N LEU A 65 -4.37 -7.78 6.30
CA LEU A 65 -5.21 -6.76 6.95
C LEU A 65 -5.22 -7.01 8.47
N ILE A 66 -4.62 -6.09 9.23
CA ILE A 66 -4.49 -6.19 10.70
C ILE A 66 -5.32 -5.17 11.46
N GLY A 67 -5.95 -4.23 10.76
CA GLY A 67 -6.83 -3.26 11.39
C GLY A 67 -7.68 -2.49 10.39
N GLU A 68 -8.87 -2.10 10.84
CA GLU A 68 -9.73 -1.16 10.13
C GLU A 68 -10.43 -0.21 11.10
N SER A 69 -10.73 1.00 10.63
CA SER A 69 -11.53 1.97 11.38
C SER A 69 -12.34 2.83 10.43
N LEU A 70 -13.63 2.99 10.71
CA LEU A 70 -14.45 4.02 10.10
C LEU A 70 -14.02 5.38 10.65
N VAL A 71 -13.63 6.32 9.77
CA VAL A 71 -13.16 7.65 10.18
C VAL A 71 -14.09 8.78 9.76
N TYR A 72 -14.93 8.56 8.75
CA TYR A 72 -15.93 9.52 8.29
C TYR A 72 -17.11 8.78 7.68
N GLN A 73 -18.32 9.27 7.93
CA GLN A 73 -19.53 8.78 7.27
C GLN A 73 -20.60 9.88 7.19
N ASP A 74 -21.16 10.05 6.01
CA ASP A 74 -22.42 10.76 5.78
C ASP A 74 -23.32 10.00 4.78
N ASN A 75 -24.36 10.65 4.26
CA ASN A 75 -25.30 10.03 3.32
C ASN A 75 -24.74 9.77 1.92
N ARG A 76 -23.57 10.34 1.59
CA ARG A 76 -22.93 10.30 0.27
C ARG A 76 -21.58 9.61 0.32
N GLU A 77 -20.90 9.59 1.45
CA GLU A 77 -19.53 9.10 1.53
C GLU A 77 -19.26 8.39 2.85
N GLU A 78 -18.52 7.30 2.77
CA GLU A 78 -17.96 6.57 3.91
C GLU A 78 -16.46 6.38 3.66
N ILE A 79 -15.63 6.76 4.63
CA ILE A 79 -14.17 6.62 4.55
C ILE A 79 -13.71 5.72 5.67
N ARG A 80 -13.05 4.64 5.30
CA ARG A 80 -12.38 3.70 6.21
C ARG A 80 -10.88 3.83 6.06
N VAL A 81 -10.19 3.80 7.20
CA VAL A 81 -8.74 3.61 7.24
C VAL A 81 -8.47 2.14 7.47
N VAL A 82 -7.63 1.55 6.64
CA VAL A 82 -7.21 0.15 6.69
C VAL A 82 -5.71 0.08 6.93
N VAL A 83 -5.28 -0.88 7.74
CA VAL A 83 -3.89 -1.09 8.12
C VAL A 83 -3.48 -2.50 7.74
N TYR A 84 -2.43 -2.59 6.93
CA TYR A 84 -1.87 -3.85 6.44
C TYR A 84 -0.48 -4.08 7.00
N ASP A 85 -0.23 -5.30 7.46
CA ASP A 85 1.10 -5.78 7.79
C ASP A 85 1.86 -6.20 6.52
N LEU A 86 3.07 -5.67 6.36
CA LEU A 86 4.01 -6.14 5.35
C LEU A 86 4.94 -7.14 6.03
N LYS A 87 4.88 -8.42 5.63
CA LYS A 87 5.50 -9.52 6.40
C LYS A 87 7.02 -9.59 6.27
N ASP A 88 7.56 -9.05 5.19
CA ASP A 88 8.98 -9.09 4.85
C ASP A 88 9.77 -7.92 5.46
N VAL A 89 9.10 -6.86 5.90
CA VAL A 89 9.72 -5.66 6.46
C VAL A 89 9.01 -5.18 7.72
N ASP A 90 9.70 -4.37 8.51
CA ASP A 90 9.19 -3.89 9.81
C ASP A 90 8.29 -2.64 9.67
N VAL A 91 7.38 -2.70 8.69
CA VAL A 91 6.51 -1.59 8.27
C VAL A 91 5.08 -2.08 8.08
N VAL A 92 4.13 -1.20 8.38
CA VAL A 92 2.72 -1.33 7.99
C VAL A 92 2.39 -0.34 6.88
N MET A 93 1.44 -0.72 6.02
CA MET A 93 0.83 0.17 5.05
C MET A 93 -0.53 0.62 5.58
N ILE A 94 -0.74 1.93 5.67
CA ILE A 94 -2.02 2.55 6.06
C ILE A 94 -2.62 3.20 4.81
N ALA A 95 -3.86 2.85 4.48
CA ALA A 95 -4.56 3.39 3.31
C ALA A 95 -6.02 3.72 3.61
N ASN A 96 -6.65 4.45 2.69
CA ASN A 96 -8.06 4.76 2.76
C ASN A 96 -8.83 3.90 1.76
N VAL A 97 -10.00 3.44 2.19
CA VAL A 97 -11.02 2.88 1.32
C VAL A 97 -12.26 3.76 1.43
N ASN A 98 -12.68 4.33 0.31
CA ASN A 98 -13.83 5.21 0.22
C ASN A 98 -14.99 4.47 -0.44
N LYS A 99 -16.18 4.62 0.11
CA LYS A 99 -17.45 4.27 -0.53
C LYS A 99 -18.20 5.56 -0.82
N ILE A 100 -18.46 5.83 -2.09
CA ILE A 100 -19.07 7.07 -2.56
C ILE A 100 -20.41 6.74 -3.23
N THR A 101 -21.48 7.40 -2.78
CA THR A 101 -22.83 7.29 -3.33
C THR A 101 -23.15 8.53 -4.15
N MET A 102 -23.24 8.37 -5.47
CA MET A 102 -23.56 9.43 -6.42
C MET A 102 -24.73 9.04 -7.31
N GLN A 103 -25.80 9.84 -7.27
CA GLN A 103 -26.99 9.66 -8.11
C GLN A 103 -27.61 8.25 -8.03
N GLY A 104 -27.56 7.63 -6.84
CA GLY A 104 -28.07 6.29 -6.60
C GLY A 104 -27.10 5.13 -6.92
N ASN A 105 -25.92 5.43 -7.46
CA ASN A 105 -24.85 4.46 -7.70
C ASN A 105 -23.84 4.47 -6.55
N ILE A 106 -23.27 3.30 -6.24
CA ILE A 106 -22.21 3.13 -5.26
C ILE A 106 -20.90 2.86 -6.00
N PHE A 107 -19.86 3.59 -5.62
CA PHE A 107 -18.50 3.46 -6.11
C PHE A 107 -17.56 3.18 -4.93
N TYR A 108 -16.59 2.32 -5.15
CA TYR A 108 -15.54 2.06 -4.17
C TYR A 108 -14.19 2.49 -4.71
N GLU A 109 -13.38 3.10 -3.85
CA GLU A 109 -12.04 3.55 -4.18
C GLU A 109 -11.05 3.07 -3.12
N PHE A 110 -10.06 2.28 -3.53
CA PHE A 110 -8.92 1.90 -2.68
C PHE A 110 -7.73 2.79 -3.03
N ILE A 111 -7.39 3.70 -2.13
CA ILE A 111 -6.41 4.77 -2.36
C ILE A 111 -5.08 4.48 -1.66
N ILE A 112 -4.02 4.27 -2.46
CA ILE A 112 -2.62 4.27 -2.02
C ILE A 112 -1.92 5.46 -2.65
N ASN A 113 -1.80 6.55 -1.88
CA ASN A 113 -1.43 7.86 -2.42
C ASN A 113 0.08 8.01 -2.66
N ASN A 114 0.90 7.70 -1.67
CA ASN A 114 2.32 8.02 -1.70
C ASN A 114 3.12 7.21 -0.67
N VAL A 115 4.40 7.53 -0.54
CA VAL A 115 5.32 6.90 0.43
C VAL A 115 4.97 7.18 1.90
N THR A 116 4.15 8.18 2.21
CA THR A 116 3.74 8.48 3.60
C THR A 116 2.70 7.50 4.12
N ASN A 117 2.13 6.64 3.28
CA ASN A 117 1.28 5.52 3.69
C ASN A 117 2.06 4.42 4.43
N TYR A 118 3.39 4.43 4.38
CA TYR A 118 4.23 3.41 4.99
C TYR A 118 4.79 3.87 6.32
N HIS A 119 4.45 3.15 7.39
CA HIS A 119 4.82 3.49 8.75
C HIS A 119 5.56 2.34 9.41
N LYS A 120 6.63 2.65 10.13
CA LYS A 120 7.34 1.66 10.93
C LYS A 120 6.45 1.06 12.02
N LYS A 121 6.54 -0.25 12.24
CA LYS A 121 5.85 -0.93 13.34
C LYS A 121 6.38 -0.45 14.69
N LEU A 122 5.51 -0.43 15.71
CA LEU A 122 5.92 -0.07 17.06
C LEU A 122 6.98 -1.06 17.57
N GLY A 123 8.12 -0.54 18.04
CA GLY A 123 9.24 -1.33 18.56
C GLY A 123 10.21 -1.85 17.48
N GLY A 124 10.01 -1.48 16.22
CA GLY A 124 10.81 -1.99 15.12
C GLY A 124 12.22 -1.41 14.97
N VAL A 125 12.98 -1.90 13.98
CA VAL A 125 14.28 -1.34 13.53
C VAL A 125 14.16 -0.85 12.07
N PHE A 126 14.82 0.25 11.71
CA PHE A 126 14.88 0.75 10.32
C PHE A 126 16.12 0.19 9.63
#